data_AF-A0A812W1L1-F1
#
_entry.id   AF-A0A812W1L1-F1
#
_cell.length_a   1.000
_cell.length_b   1.000
_cell.length_c   1.000
_cell.angle_alpha   90.00
_cell.angle_beta   90.00
_cell.angle_gamma   90.00
#
_symmetry.space_group_name_H-M   'P 1'
#
loop_
_entity.id
_entity.type
_entity.pdbx_description
1 polymer ?
#
loop_
_entity_poly.entity_id
_entity_poly.type
_entity_poly.pdbx_seq_one_letter_code
_entity_poly.pdbx_strand_id
1 'polypeptide(L)'
;SNDDVKELADLRCSLTTMRAALRSWAKYVPPYLLKSLYRSGVEATVGFHENEVSIFFCDIDGFRDMCRGLHPKAVLDLLSSVHGEVSSAIEGLGGTLLEFIADE
;
A
#
# COMPACT_ATOMS: atom_id res chain seq x y z
N SER A 1 -12.56 -39.26 -10.70
CA SER A 1 -11.92 -37.95 -10.87
C SER A 1 -13.00 -36.93 -11.26
N ASN A 2 -13.93 -36.67 -10.33
CA ASN A 2 -14.91 -35.57 -10.41
C ASN A 2 -14.55 -34.49 -9.38
N ASP A 3 -13.88 -34.88 -8.30
CA ASP A 3 -13.28 -33.98 -7.31
C ASP A 3 -12.14 -33.13 -7.89
N ASP A 4 -11.25 -33.69 -8.72
CA ASP A 4 -10.16 -32.90 -9.32
C ASP A 4 -10.67 -31.75 -10.20
N VAL A 5 -11.77 -31.99 -10.93
CA VAL A 5 -12.40 -30.96 -11.76
C VAL A 5 -13.07 -29.88 -10.89
N LYS A 6 -13.60 -30.28 -9.73
CA LYS A 6 -14.25 -29.39 -8.77
C LYS A 6 -13.22 -28.53 -8.03
N GLU A 7 -12.13 -29.13 -7.55
CA GLU A 7 -11.01 -28.40 -6.95
C GLU A 7 -10.39 -27.40 -7.92
N LEU A 8 -10.16 -27.78 -9.18
CA LEU A 8 -9.61 -26.87 -10.17
C LEU A 8 -10.53 -25.67 -10.44
N ALA A 9 -11.85 -25.91 -10.43
CA ALA A 9 -12.85 -24.85 -10.58
C ALA A 9 -12.89 -23.92 -9.36
N ASP A 10 -12.82 -24.47 -8.14
CA ASP A 10 -12.83 -23.71 -6.89
C ASP A 10 -11.56 -22.86 -6.72
N LEU A 11 -10.41 -23.40 -7.10
CA LEU A 11 -9.12 -22.68 -7.09
C LEU A 11 -9.15 -21.51 -8.08
N ARG A 12 -9.71 -21.74 -9.28
CA ARG A 12 -9.87 -20.69 -10.30
C ARG A 12 -10.83 -19.60 -9.83
N CYS A 13 -11.93 -19.98 -9.18
CA CYS A 13 -12.90 -19.06 -8.59
C CYS A 13 -12.24 -18.20 -7.49
N SER A 14 -11.48 -18.83 -6.59
CA SER A 14 -10.76 -18.14 -5.51
C SER A 14 -9.74 -17.13 -6.05
N LEU A 15 -8.98 -17.49 -7.09
CA LEU A 15 -8.05 -16.57 -7.76
C LEU A 15 -8.76 -15.40 -8.44
N THR A 16 -9.92 -15.64 -9.06
CA THR A 16 -10.71 -14.54 -9.66
C THR A 16 -11.27 -13.59 -8.61
N THR A 17 -11.75 -14.12 -7.49
CA THR A 17 -12.26 -13.33 -6.36
C THR A 17 -11.14 -12.52 -5.72
N MET A 18 -9.97 -13.12 -5.49
CA MET A 18 -8.80 -12.41 -4.96
C MET A 18 -8.35 -11.27 -5.89
N ARG A 19 -8.30 -11.52 -7.21
CA ARG A 19 -8.00 -10.47 -8.20
C ARG A 19 -9.03 -9.34 -8.19
N ALA A 20 -10.32 -9.66 -8.06
CA ALA A 20 -11.38 -8.66 -8.00
C ALA A 20 -11.30 -7.83 -6.69
N ALA A 21 -11.01 -8.47 -5.57
CA ALA A 21 -10.78 -7.82 -4.28
C ALA A 21 -9.58 -6.87 -4.36
N LEU A 22 -8.43 -7.34 -4.83
CA LEU A 22 -7.22 -6.52 -5.00
C LEU A 22 -7.45 -5.35 -5.97
N ARG A 23 -8.16 -5.56 -7.09
CA ARG A 23 -8.51 -4.47 -8.02
C ARG A 23 -9.44 -3.45 -7.40
N SER A 24 -10.35 -3.88 -6.52
CA SER A 24 -11.28 -2.97 -5.86
C SER A 24 -10.59 -2.22 -4.74
N TRP A 25 -9.69 -2.88 -4.01
CA TRP A 25 -8.86 -2.27 -2.98
C TRP A 25 -7.88 -1.25 -3.56
N ALA A 26 -7.27 -1.58 -4.72
CA ALA A 26 -6.42 -0.67 -5.49
C ALA A 26 -7.13 0.60 -5.98
N LYS A 27 -8.47 0.67 -5.98
CA LYS A 27 -9.21 1.90 -6.30
C LYS A 27 -9.20 2.91 -5.16
N TYR A 28 -8.95 2.46 -3.93
CA TYR A 28 -9.03 3.25 -2.71
C TYR A 28 -7.70 3.35 -1.97
N VAL A 29 -6.70 2.58 -2.42
CA VAL A 29 -5.35 2.54 -1.84
C VAL A 29 -4.38 3.12 -2.86
N PRO A 30 -3.56 4.12 -2.49
CA PRO A 30 -2.54 4.67 -3.35
C PRO A 30 -1.63 3.62 -4.02
N PRO A 31 -1.25 3.79 -5.30
CA PRO A 31 -0.49 2.78 -6.06
C PRO A 31 0.85 2.37 -5.46
N TYR A 32 1.51 3.25 -4.70
CA TYR A 32 2.79 2.94 -4.07
C TYR A 32 2.63 1.97 -2.87
N LEU A 33 1.50 2.00 -2.14
CA LEU A 33 1.21 1.02 -1.08
C LEU A 33 1.06 -0.39 -1.66
N LEU A 34 0.46 -0.51 -2.86
CA LEU A 34 0.39 -1.79 -3.57
C LEU A 34 1.78 -2.29 -3.98
N LYS A 35 2.69 -1.40 -4.40
CA LYS A 35 4.09 -1.75 -4.68
C LYS A 35 4.82 -2.21 -3.42
N SER A 36 4.62 -1.52 -2.29
CA SER A 36 5.20 -1.90 -1.00
C SER A 36 4.71 -3.27 -0.54
N LEU A 37 3.40 -3.51 -0.55
CA LEU A 37 2.80 -4.80 -0.19
C LEU A 37 3.24 -5.97 -1.09
N TYR A 38 3.40 -5.72 -2.38
CA TYR A 38 3.91 -6.73 -3.31
C TYR A 38 5.38 -7.08 -3.05
N ARG A 39 6.20 -6.09 -2.69
CA ARG A 39 7.61 -6.27 -2.36
C ARG A 39 7.81 -6.88 -0.97
N SER A 40 6.91 -6.61 -0.03
CA SER A 40 7.12 -6.99 1.36
C SER A 40 7.12 -8.50 1.55
N GLY A 41 6.35 -9.29 0.77
CA GLY A 41 6.52 -10.74 0.52
C GLY A 41 6.72 -11.67 1.72
N VAL A 42 6.63 -11.16 2.95
CA VAL A 42 7.14 -11.75 4.17
C VAL A 42 5.95 -12.03 5.08
N GLU A 43 5.77 -13.31 5.37
CA GLU A 43 4.95 -13.76 6.48
C GLU A 43 5.66 -13.30 7.76
N ALA A 44 5.15 -12.25 8.40
CA ALA A 44 5.76 -11.65 9.57
C ALA A 44 5.84 -12.69 10.69
N THR A 45 7.05 -13.15 11.02
CA THR A 45 7.29 -14.01 12.17
C THR A 45 7.31 -13.12 13.41
N VAL A 46 6.32 -13.29 14.28
CA VAL A 46 6.16 -12.46 15.48
C VAL A 46 7.30 -12.75 16.47
N GLY A 47 8.08 -11.72 16.79
CA GLY A 47 9.14 -11.75 17.80
C GLY A 47 9.41 -10.34 18.31
N PHE A 48 10.02 -10.20 19.49
CA PHE A 48 10.39 -8.91 20.07
C PHE A 48 11.91 -8.80 20.16
N HIS A 49 12.47 -7.82 19.45
CA HIS A 49 13.90 -7.51 19.49
C HIS A 49 14.06 -6.02 19.76
N GLU A 50 14.78 -5.66 20.82
CA GLU A 50 15.15 -4.26 21.07
C GLU A 50 16.23 -3.85 20.07
N ASN A 51 15.93 -2.86 19.25
CA ASN A 51 16.86 -2.25 18.31
C ASN A 51 16.77 -0.73 18.45
N GLU A 52 17.91 -0.04 18.35
CA GLU A 52 17.94 1.42 18.27
C GLU A 52 17.52 1.84 16.85
N VAL A 53 16.38 2.51 16.73
CA VAL A 53 15.80 2.95 15.45
C VAL A 53 15.51 4.44 15.48
N SER A 54 15.64 5.09 14.32
CA SER A 54 15.20 6.47 14.11
C SER A 54 13.86 6.46 13.40
N ILE A 55 12.88 7.18 13.95
CA ILE A 55 11.53 7.30 13.38
C ILE A 55 11.43 8.65 12.67
N PHE A 56 10.87 8.66 11.47
CA PHE A 56 10.66 9.84 10.65
C PHE A 56 9.16 10.06 10.41
N PHE A 57 8.70 11.29 10.63
CA PHE A 57 7.34 11.76 10.35
C PHE A 57 7.43 12.96 9.41
N CYS A 58 6.53 13.05 8.44
CA CYS A 58 6.51 14.10 7.42
C CYS A 58 5.07 14.41 7.05
N ASP A 59 4.70 15.69 7.06
CA ASP A 59 3.36 16.16 6.67
C ASP A 59 3.47 17.13 5.49
N ILE A 60 2.42 17.21 4.67
CA ILE A 60 2.36 18.12 3.53
C ILE A 60 1.88 19.49 3.98
N ASP A 61 2.78 20.48 3.99
CA ASP A 61 2.43 21.85 4.35
C ASP A 61 1.30 22.42 3.48
N GLY A 62 0.29 23.01 4.14
CA GLY A 62 -0.87 23.60 3.47
C GLY A 62 -1.83 22.60 2.81
N PHE A 63 -1.67 21.28 3.03
CA PHE A 63 -2.49 20.24 2.38
C PHE A 63 -3.99 20.48 2.50
N ARG A 64 -4.46 20.85 3.70
CA ARG A 64 -5.88 21.13 3.96
C ARG A 64 -6.45 22.22 3.08
N ASP A 65 -5.67 23.26 2.80
CA ASP A 65 -6.10 24.38 1.97
C ASP A 65 -5.99 24.04 0.48
N MET A 66 -4.96 23.30 0.08
CA MET A 66 -4.85 22.80 -1.29
C MET A 66 -5.98 21.84 -1.66
N CYS A 67 -6.40 20.98 -0.72
CA CYS A 67 -7.49 20.02 -0.93
C CYS A 67 -8.88 20.67 -0.88
N ARG A 68 -8.98 21.92 -0.41
CA ARG A 68 -10.25 22.62 -0.23
C ARG A 68 -10.84 22.97 -1.61
N GLY A 69 -11.80 22.15 -2.06
CA GLY A 69 -12.47 22.31 -3.36
C GLY A 69 -11.88 21.46 -4.49
N LEU A 70 -10.87 20.63 -4.21
CA LEU A 70 -10.41 19.64 -5.17
C LEU A 70 -11.38 18.45 -5.27
N HIS A 71 -11.51 17.92 -6.48
CA HIS A 71 -12.22 16.65 -6.68
C HIS A 71 -11.42 15.52 -6.01
N PRO A 72 -12.07 14.52 -5.37
CA PRO A 72 -11.38 13.44 -4.63
C PRO A 72 -10.25 12.75 -5.40
N LYS A 73 -10.43 12.59 -6.73
CA LYS A 73 -9.41 12.03 -7.61
C LYS A 73 -8.12 12.86 -7.66
N ALA A 74 -8.24 14.19 -7.69
CA ALA A 74 -7.08 15.09 -7.75
C ALA A 74 -6.31 15.09 -6.43
N VAL A 75 -7.00 14.96 -5.29
CA VAL A 75 -6.37 14.77 -3.97
C VAL A 75 -5.59 13.46 -3.93
N LEU A 76 -6.18 12.38 -4.46
CA LEU A 76 -5.51 11.09 -4.52
C LEU A 76 -4.26 11.11 -5.41
N ASP A 77 -4.32 11.80 -6.56
CA ASP A 77 -3.19 11.94 -7.47
C ASP A 77 -2.03 12.73 -6.80
N LEU A 78 -2.35 13.79 -6.05
CA LEU A 78 -1.38 14.57 -5.28
C LEU A 78 -0.68 13.72 -4.21
N LEU A 79 -1.46 13.05 -3.35
CA LEU A 79 -0.93 12.16 -2.31
C LEU A 79 -0.06 11.06 -2.91
N SER A 80 -0.52 10.45 -4.01
CA SER A 80 0.24 9.40 -4.69
C SER A 80 1.60 9.88 -5.21
N SER A 81 1.70 11.14 -5.64
CA SER A 81 2.95 11.75 -6.08
C SER A 81 3.90 11.96 -4.91
N VAL A 82 3.45 12.65 -3.87
CA VAL A 82 4.29 12.98 -2.69
C VAL A 82 4.77 11.72 -1.99
N HIS A 83 3.86 10.79 -1.69
CA HIS A 83 4.22 9.55 -1.02
C HIS A 83 5.14 8.67 -1.88
N GLY A 84 4.99 8.73 -3.21
CA GLY A 84 5.90 8.05 -4.13
C GLY A 84 7.34 8.58 -4.03
N GLU A 85 7.50 9.90 -3.96
CA GLU A 85 8.81 10.54 -3.80
C GLU A 85 9.42 10.22 -2.42
N VAL A 86 8.64 10.36 -1.35
CA VAL A 86 9.06 10.03 0.03
C VAL A 86 9.46 8.56 0.13
N SER A 87 8.64 7.65 -0.41
CA SER A 87 8.94 6.21 -0.41
C SER A 87 10.23 5.91 -1.17
N SER A 88 10.47 6.54 -2.32
CA SER A 88 11.69 6.34 -3.08
C SER A 88 12.93 6.87 -2.34
N ALA A 89 12.80 7.97 -1.61
CA ALA A 89 13.88 8.52 -0.79
C ALA A 89 14.21 7.62 0.41
N ILE A 90 13.20 7.13 1.13
CA ILE A 90 13.37 6.22 2.27
C ILE A 90 14.02 4.91 1.81
N GLU A 91 13.52 4.29 0.73
CA GLU A 91 14.11 3.07 0.17
C GLU A 91 15.56 3.28 -0.28
N GLY A 92 15.85 4.42 -0.91
CA GLY A 92 17.21 4.78 -1.37
C GLY A 92 18.21 4.98 -0.23
N LEU A 93 17.74 5.33 0.97
CA LEU A 93 18.55 5.49 2.18
C LEU A 93 18.64 4.20 3.02
N GLY A 94 18.04 3.09 2.56
CA GLY A 94 18.00 1.84 3.30
C GLY A 94 17.05 1.87 4.50
N GLY A 95 16.13 2.84 4.54
CA GLY A 95 15.08 2.93 5.55
C GLY A 95 13.90 2.02 5.21
N THR A 96 13.07 1.74 6.22
CA THR A 96 11.83 0.97 6.08
C THR A 96 10.65 1.90 6.15
N LEU A 97 9.80 1.90 5.12
CA LEU A 97 8.52 2.57 5.14
C LEU A 97 7.52 1.75 5.97
N LEU A 98 6.96 2.36 7.03
CA LEU A 98 6.00 1.71 7.92
C LEU A 98 4.55 1.87 7.41
N GLU A 99 4.07 3.10 7.37
CA GLU A 99 2.69 3.44 7.00
C GLU A 99 2.62 4.89 6.51
N PHE A 100 1.58 5.22 5.73
CA PHE A 100 1.18 6.60 5.45
C PHE A 100 -0.24 6.81 5.98
N ILE A 101 -0.47 7.93 6.65
CA ILE A 101 -1.73 8.32 7.28
C ILE A 101 -2.21 9.63 6.62
N ALA A 102 -2.97 9.50 5.53
CA ALA A 102 -3.51 10.62 4.77
C ALA A 102 -2.43 11.53 4.15
N ASP A 103 -2.16 12.69 4.73
CA ASP A 103 -1.09 13.63 4.38
C ASP A 103 0.23 13.41 5.14
N GLU A 104 0.20 12.52 6.14
CA GLU A 104 1.36 12.06 6.93
C GLU A 104 1.96 10.74 6.42
#